data_AF-A0AAF0F824-F1
#
_entry.id   AF-A0AAF0F824-F1
#
_cell.length_a   1.000
_cell.length_b   1.000
_cell.length_c   1.000
_cell.angle_alpha   90.00
_cell.angle_beta   90.00
_cell.angle_gamma   90.00
#
_symmetry.space_group_name_H-M   'P 1'
#
loop_
_entity.id
_entity.type
_entity.pdbx_description
1 polymer ?
#
loop_
_entity_poly.entity_id
_entity_poly.type
_entity_poly.pdbx_seq_one_letter_code
_entity_poly.pdbx_strand_id
1 'polypeptide(L)'
;MQASVPSTVLGARPRRGPLVHDGVRSVLREQPIEIDRVCFEFLQIEMATTLAAGAAYKTRRANDIVAQLQIDDPHARVPPMLNKAEEAELAQNRMESVGMHVGACLVEQLVPNRLRTTQTLDNVKFVCKELWMALWDKQIDNLRTNHRGMFVLQDVAFRPLLHATNAPDYVAQLKVYRVFRLEK
;
A
#
# COMPACT_ATOMS: atom_id res chain seq x y z
N MET A 1 29.91 81.56 -4.94
CA MET A 1 30.38 80.17 -5.14
C MET A 1 29.70 79.29 -4.10
N GLN A 2 28.47 78.84 -4.36
CA GLN A 2 27.82 77.78 -3.61
C GLN A 2 26.98 76.97 -4.61
N ALA A 3 27.31 75.69 -4.71
CA ALA A 3 26.83 74.76 -5.71
C ALA A 3 25.43 74.25 -5.35
N SER A 4 24.57 74.13 -6.36
CA SER A 4 23.30 73.40 -6.29
C SER A 4 23.56 71.90 -6.07
N VAL A 5 22.85 71.30 -5.12
CA VAL A 5 22.69 69.85 -5.00
C VAL A 5 21.20 69.53 -5.12
N PRO A 6 20.76 68.76 -6.15
CA PRO A 6 19.37 68.37 -6.31
C PRO A 6 19.01 67.17 -5.41
N SER A 7 17.78 67.19 -4.88
CA SER A 7 17.19 66.13 -4.08
C SER A 7 17.20 64.77 -4.78
N THR A 8 17.88 63.80 -4.18
CA THR A 8 17.84 62.39 -4.58
C THR A 8 16.45 61.82 -4.34
N VAL A 9 15.78 61.42 -5.42
CA VAL A 9 14.54 60.63 -5.39
C VAL A 9 14.87 59.25 -4.80
N LEU A 10 14.32 58.94 -3.62
CA LEU A 10 14.33 57.60 -3.04
C LEU A 10 13.53 56.66 -3.96
N GLY A 11 14.25 55.93 -4.82
CA GLY A 11 13.69 54.85 -5.62
C GLY A 11 13.04 53.80 -4.71
N ALA A 12 11.76 53.52 -4.95
CA ALA A 12 11.02 52.48 -4.25
C ALA A 12 11.73 51.12 -4.40
N ARG A 13 11.94 50.43 -3.27
CA ARG A 13 12.44 49.05 -3.27
C ARG A 13 11.49 48.18 -4.10
N PRO A 14 11.99 47.33 -5.02
CA PRO A 14 11.14 46.35 -5.67
C PRO A 14 10.56 45.43 -4.59
N ARG A 15 9.23 45.31 -4.57
CA ARG A 15 8.53 44.36 -3.70
C ARG A 15 9.10 42.98 -4.00
N ARG A 16 9.73 42.35 -3.00
CA ARG A 16 10.04 40.92 -3.06
C ARG A 16 8.69 40.20 -3.16
N GLY A 17 8.31 39.80 -4.37
CA GLY A 17 7.29 38.77 -4.55
C GLY A 17 7.75 37.48 -3.85
N PRO A 18 6.83 36.56 -3.53
CA PRO A 18 7.22 35.26 -2.99
C PRO A 18 8.25 34.64 -3.94
N LEU A 19 9.43 34.29 -3.41
CA LEU A 19 10.36 33.40 -4.09
C LEU A 19 9.66 32.05 -4.21
N VAL A 20 8.90 31.87 -5.29
CA VAL A 20 8.42 30.56 -5.70
C VAL A 20 9.69 29.78 -5.99
N HIS A 21 10.02 28.82 -5.11
CA HIS A 21 11.01 27.80 -5.40
C HIS A 21 10.50 26.95 -6.57
N ASP A 22 10.64 27.46 -7.79
CA ASP A 22 10.38 26.72 -9.03
C ASP A 22 11.39 25.57 -9.24
N GLY A 23 12.48 25.52 -8.45
CA GLY A 23 13.51 24.49 -8.56
C GLY A 23 13.19 23.14 -7.92
N VAL A 24 12.20 23.04 -7.02
CA VAL A 24 11.87 21.75 -6.36
C VAL A 24 10.71 21.04 -7.06
N ARG A 25 9.93 21.76 -7.87
CA ARG A 25 8.81 21.18 -8.64
C ARG A 25 9.21 20.68 -10.02
N SER A 26 10.36 21.10 -10.56
CA SER A 26 10.86 20.64 -11.87
C SER A 26 11.40 19.20 -11.84
N VAL A 27 11.74 18.67 -10.66
CA VAL A 27 12.23 17.28 -10.50
C VAL A 27 11.09 16.25 -10.54
N LEU A 28 9.83 16.68 -10.42
CA LEU A 28 8.67 15.77 -10.35
C LEU A 28 7.94 15.59 -11.71
N ARG A 29 8.63 15.85 -12.82
CA ARG A 29 8.03 15.74 -14.17
C ARG A 29 8.95 15.01 -15.16
N GLU A 30 9.75 14.07 -14.68
CA GLU A 30 10.16 12.99 -15.58
C GLU A 30 8.88 12.23 -15.96
N GLN A 31 8.72 11.94 -17.26
CA GLN A 31 7.59 11.11 -17.66
C GLN A 31 7.65 9.82 -16.84
N PRO A 32 6.53 9.39 -16.21
CA PRO A 32 6.56 8.19 -15.39
C PRO A 32 7.12 7.03 -16.21
N ILE A 33 8.08 6.32 -15.64
CA ILE A 33 8.63 5.11 -16.28
C ILE A 33 7.46 4.12 -16.39
N GLU A 34 7.02 3.87 -17.62
CA GLU A 34 5.97 2.88 -17.87
C GLU A 34 6.57 1.49 -17.72
N ILE A 35 6.09 0.75 -16.72
CA ILE A 35 6.45 -0.64 -16.50
C ILE A 35 5.30 -1.49 -17.02
N ASP A 36 5.62 -2.56 -17.76
CA ASP A 36 4.61 -3.49 -18.23
C ASP A 36 3.82 -4.07 -17.05
N ARG A 37 2.49 -4.10 -17.20
CA ARG A 37 1.54 -4.60 -16.20
C ARG A 37 1.82 -6.05 -15.79
N VAL A 38 2.35 -6.85 -16.72
CA VAL A 38 2.73 -8.24 -16.48
C VAL A 38 3.87 -8.34 -15.47
N CYS A 39 4.80 -7.39 -15.43
CA CYS A 39 5.88 -7.37 -14.44
C CYS A 39 5.34 -7.22 -13.02
N PHE A 40 4.33 -6.37 -12.84
CA PHE A 40 3.66 -6.19 -11.55
C PHE A 40 2.89 -7.45 -11.12
N GLU A 41 2.24 -8.14 -12.06
CA GLU A 41 1.54 -9.39 -11.80
C GLU A 41 2.50 -10.50 -11.35
N PHE A 42 3.62 -10.70 -12.06
CA PHE A 42 4.66 -11.65 -11.63
C PHE A 42 5.25 -11.30 -10.27
N LEU A 43 5.51 -10.01 -10.03
CA LEU A 43 6.00 -9.55 -8.74
C LEU A 43 5.01 -9.91 -7.62
N GLN A 44 3.71 -9.72 -7.82
CA GLN A 44 2.70 -10.06 -6.81
C GLN A 44 2.64 -11.56 -6.53
N ILE A 45 2.71 -12.39 -7.57
CA ILE A 45 2.71 -13.86 -7.43
C ILE A 45 3.95 -14.31 -6.67
N GLU A 46 5.14 -13.87 -7.09
CA GLU A 46 6.41 -14.26 -6.47
C GLU A 46 6.58 -13.69 -5.06
N MET A 47 6.04 -12.51 -4.77
CA MET A 47 6.04 -11.96 -3.43
C MET A 47 5.23 -12.85 -2.47
N ALA A 48 4.05 -13.32 -2.90
CA ALA A 48 3.22 -14.20 -2.09
C ALA A 48 3.93 -15.54 -1.80
N THR A 49 4.51 -16.17 -2.81
CA THR A 49 5.25 -17.43 -2.66
C THR A 49 6.51 -17.25 -1.80
N THR A 50 7.27 -16.18 -2.03
CA THR A 50 8.52 -15.90 -1.30
C THR A 50 8.26 -15.59 0.17
N LEU A 51 7.22 -14.81 0.48
CA LEU A 51 6.87 -14.50 1.87
C LEU A 51 6.37 -15.75 2.61
N ALA A 52 5.58 -16.60 1.95
CA ALA A 52 5.13 -17.88 2.50
C ALA A 52 6.31 -18.84 2.74
N ALA A 53 7.21 -19.01 1.77
CA ALA A 53 8.40 -19.84 1.91
C ALA A 53 9.31 -19.34 3.04
N GLY A 54 9.48 -18.02 3.17
CA GLY A 54 10.24 -17.44 4.27
C GLY A 54 9.57 -17.62 5.64
N ALA A 55 8.24 -17.64 5.71
CA ALA A 55 7.51 -17.96 6.94
C ALA A 55 7.73 -19.43 7.32
N ALA A 56 7.58 -20.35 6.36
CA ALA A 56 7.85 -21.78 6.53
C ALA A 56 9.28 -22.05 7.03
N TYR A 57 10.27 -21.37 6.45
CA TYR A 57 11.66 -21.48 6.91
C TYR A 57 11.84 -21.04 8.37
N LYS A 58 11.25 -19.91 8.77
CA LYS A 58 11.31 -19.43 10.15
C LYS A 58 10.60 -20.37 11.12
N THR A 59 9.42 -20.86 10.75
CA THR A 59 8.64 -21.84 11.53
C THR A 59 9.45 -23.12 11.74
N ARG A 60 9.97 -23.70 10.66
CA ARG A 60 10.80 -24.92 10.73
C ARG A 60 12.01 -24.70 11.64
N ARG A 61 12.75 -23.61 11.43
CA ARG A 61 13.94 -23.30 12.23
C ARG A 61 13.60 -23.12 13.71
N ALA A 62 12.49 -22.45 14.04
CA ALA A 62 12.05 -22.29 15.42
C ALA A 62 11.69 -23.64 16.05
N ASN A 63 10.98 -24.49 15.31
CA ASN A 63 10.62 -25.83 15.77
C ASN A 63 11.85 -26.72 15.94
N ASP A 64 12.82 -26.67 15.04
CA ASP A 64 14.09 -27.41 15.16
C ASP A 64 14.84 -27.00 16.44
N ILE A 65 14.84 -25.71 16.80
CA ILE A 65 15.44 -25.21 18.05
C ILE A 65 14.67 -25.73 19.28
N VAL A 66 13.34 -25.66 19.27
CA VAL A 66 12.53 -26.17 20.38
C VAL A 66 12.74 -27.68 20.56
N ALA A 67 12.88 -28.44 19.47
CA ALA A 67 13.09 -29.88 19.51
C ALA A 67 14.45 -30.22 20.12
N GLN A 68 15.49 -29.47 19.76
CA GLN A 68 16.83 -29.62 20.34
C GLN A 68 16.83 -29.29 21.83
N LEU A 69 16.21 -28.19 22.24
CA LEU A 69 16.14 -27.80 23.66
C LEU A 69 15.41 -28.83 24.52
N GLN A 70 14.37 -29.48 23.98
CA GLN A 70 13.65 -30.56 24.67
C GLN A 70 14.51 -31.82 24.84
N ILE A 71 15.44 -32.08 23.92
CA ILE A 71 16.39 -33.19 24.01
C ILE A 71 17.47 -32.87 25.05
N ASP A 72 18.01 -31.65 25.00
CA ASP A 72 19.10 -31.22 25.89
C ASP A 72 18.65 -31.11 27.35
N ASP A 73 17.44 -30.61 27.60
CA ASP A 73 16.84 -30.54 28.93
C ASP A 73 15.32 -30.86 28.87
N PRO A 74 14.91 -32.08 29.22
CA PRO A 74 13.50 -32.50 29.24
C PRO A 74 12.63 -31.70 30.20
N HIS A 75 13.22 -31.00 31.19
CA HIS A 75 12.50 -30.16 32.15
C HIS A 75 12.55 -28.67 31.82
N ALA A 76 13.24 -28.28 30.74
CA ALA A 76 13.27 -26.90 30.28
C ALA A 76 11.88 -26.42 29.87
N ARG A 77 11.52 -25.22 30.32
CA ARG A 77 10.29 -24.55 29.88
C ARG A 77 10.50 -23.97 28.48
N VAL A 78 10.18 -24.74 27.47
CA VAL A 78 10.25 -24.30 26.06
C VAL A 78 8.89 -23.80 25.53
N PRO A 79 8.89 -22.86 24.57
CA PRO A 79 7.68 -22.50 23.83
C PRO A 79 7.09 -23.70 23.08
N PRO A 80 5.77 -23.71 22.80
CA PRO A 80 5.17 -24.74 21.95
C PRO A 80 5.69 -24.64 20.52
N MET A 81 5.67 -25.78 19.83
CA MET A 81 5.97 -25.84 18.39
C MET A 81 4.91 -25.09 17.60
N LEU A 82 5.36 -24.35 16.61
CA LEU A 82 4.48 -23.65 15.68
C LEU A 82 3.83 -24.63 14.70
N ASN A 83 2.54 -24.47 14.46
CA ASN A 83 1.74 -25.27 13.55
C ASN A 83 1.53 -24.55 12.19
N LYS A 84 0.84 -25.22 11.25
CA LYS A 84 0.56 -24.66 9.91
C LYS A 84 -0.32 -23.41 9.91
N ALA A 85 -1.20 -23.25 10.90
CA ALA A 85 -2.04 -22.06 11.01
C ALA A 85 -1.21 -20.85 11.44
N GLU A 86 -0.32 -21.02 12.43
CA GLU A 86 0.60 -19.96 12.88
C GLU A 86 1.62 -19.60 11.78
N GLU A 87 2.08 -20.57 10.99
CA GLU A 87 2.89 -20.31 9.80
C GLU A 87 2.15 -19.47 8.75
N ALA A 88 0.88 -19.82 8.48
CA ALA A 88 0.04 -19.09 7.53
C ALA A 88 -0.25 -17.66 8.04
N GLU A 89 -0.50 -17.49 9.32
CA GLU A 89 -0.67 -16.18 9.97
C GLU A 89 0.62 -15.35 9.86
N LEU A 90 1.79 -15.94 10.10
CA LEU A 90 3.07 -15.26 9.92
C LEU A 90 3.28 -14.79 8.47
N ALA A 91 2.91 -15.61 7.48
CA ALA A 91 2.96 -15.23 6.08
C ALA A 91 1.97 -14.08 5.76
N GLN A 92 0.74 -14.14 6.30
CA GLN A 92 -0.27 -13.11 6.15
C GLN A 92 0.16 -11.77 6.77
N ASN A 93 0.67 -11.79 7.99
CA ASN A 93 1.13 -10.58 8.69
C ASN A 93 2.29 -9.90 7.94
N ARG A 94 3.19 -10.67 7.33
CA ARG A 94 4.26 -10.12 6.49
C ARG A 94 3.71 -9.48 5.22
N MET A 95 2.77 -10.14 4.56
CA MET A 95 2.10 -9.59 3.38
C MET A 95 1.33 -8.30 3.72
N GLU A 96 0.61 -8.29 4.84
CA GLU A 96 -0.11 -7.13 5.35
C GLU A 96 0.84 -5.97 5.65
N SER A 97 1.97 -6.22 6.29
CA SER A 97 2.98 -5.19 6.56
C SER A 97 3.52 -4.54 5.28
N VAL A 98 3.80 -5.34 4.24
CA VAL A 98 4.21 -4.82 2.93
C VAL A 98 3.08 -3.99 2.31
N GLY A 99 1.85 -4.51 2.32
CA GLY A 99 0.68 -3.80 1.80
C GLY A 99 0.40 -2.48 2.52
N MET A 100 0.56 -2.45 3.85
CA MET A 100 0.39 -1.24 4.66
C MET A 100 1.43 -0.18 4.32
N HIS A 101 2.70 -0.58 4.16
CA HIS A 101 3.77 0.35 3.82
C HIS A 101 3.56 0.94 2.41
N VAL A 102 3.35 0.08 1.42
CA VAL A 102 3.11 0.52 0.03
C VAL A 102 1.83 1.35 -0.06
N GLY A 103 0.76 0.93 0.61
CA GLY A 103 -0.52 1.64 0.64
C GLY A 103 -0.40 3.04 1.26
N ALA A 104 0.34 3.20 2.35
CA ALA A 104 0.60 4.50 2.95
C ALA A 104 1.33 5.44 1.98
N CYS A 105 2.40 4.96 1.34
CA CYS A 105 3.14 5.74 0.34
C CYS A 105 2.27 6.11 -0.87
N LEU A 106 1.43 5.18 -1.36
CA LEU A 106 0.52 5.45 -2.48
C LEU A 106 -0.54 6.50 -2.11
N VAL A 107 -1.12 6.41 -0.92
CA VAL A 107 -2.09 7.40 -0.44
C VAL A 107 -1.45 8.78 -0.37
N GLU A 108 -0.23 8.91 0.15
CA GLU A 108 0.49 10.20 0.18
C GLU A 108 0.71 10.79 -1.22
N GLN A 109 0.89 9.96 -2.24
CA GLN A 109 1.04 10.40 -3.64
C GLN A 109 -0.29 10.76 -4.29
N LEU A 110 -1.33 9.94 -4.09
CA LEU A 110 -2.64 10.07 -4.74
C LEU A 110 -3.57 11.09 -4.07
N VAL A 111 -3.32 11.43 -2.81
CA VAL A 111 -4.13 12.36 -2.02
C VAL A 111 -3.32 13.66 -1.81
N PRO A 112 -3.47 14.69 -2.66
CA PRO A 112 -2.93 16.01 -2.36
C PRO A 112 -3.42 16.46 -0.99
N ASN A 113 -2.63 17.29 -0.28
CA ASN A 113 -2.91 17.81 1.08
C ASN A 113 -4.35 18.35 1.33
N ARG A 114 -5.16 18.58 0.29
CA ARG A 114 -6.56 19.02 0.33
C ARG A 114 -7.61 17.90 0.48
N LEU A 115 -7.24 16.63 0.28
CA LEU A 115 -8.14 15.48 0.34
C LEU A 115 -7.97 14.63 1.62
N ARG A 116 -7.41 15.21 2.70
CA ARG A 116 -7.46 14.60 4.04
C ARG A 116 -8.92 14.64 4.54
N THR A 117 -9.79 13.85 3.94
CA THR A 117 -11.21 13.83 4.23
C THR A 117 -11.41 13.09 5.55
N THR A 118 -11.96 13.78 6.54
CA THR A 118 -12.23 13.23 7.88
C THR A 118 -13.40 12.26 7.91
N GLN A 119 -14.10 12.07 6.78
CA GLN A 119 -15.32 11.29 6.68
C GLN A 119 -15.07 9.92 6.03
N THR A 120 -15.51 8.85 6.69
CA THR A 120 -15.37 7.46 6.23
C THR A 120 -15.91 7.24 4.81
N LEU A 121 -17.02 7.90 4.46
CA LEU A 121 -17.66 7.76 3.15
C LEU A 121 -16.79 8.31 2.01
N ASP A 122 -16.03 9.38 2.25
CA ASP A 122 -15.10 9.93 1.27
C ASP A 122 -13.87 9.04 1.11
N ASN A 123 -13.38 8.43 2.21
CA ASN A 123 -12.32 7.42 2.14
C ASN A 123 -12.76 6.21 1.30
N VAL A 124 -14.00 5.75 1.46
CA VAL A 124 -14.55 4.65 0.65
C VAL A 124 -14.64 5.05 -0.82
N LYS A 125 -15.10 6.27 -1.14
CA LYS A 125 -15.14 6.77 -2.52
C LYS A 125 -13.75 6.86 -3.14
N PHE A 126 -12.77 7.34 -2.38
CA PHE A 126 -11.37 7.40 -2.79
C PHE A 126 -10.86 6.00 -3.14
N VAL A 127 -11.11 5.00 -2.29
CA VAL A 127 -10.74 3.61 -2.57
C VAL A 127 -11.42 3.11 -3.85
N CYS A 128 -12.74 3.29 -3.98
CA CYS A 128 -13.51 2.74 -5.10
C CYS A 128 -13.18 3.36 -6.46
N LYS A 129 -12.74 4.63 -6.48
CA LYS A 129 -12.50 5.40 -7.71
C LYS A 129 -11.03 5.67 -7.93
N GLU A 130 -10.43 6.52 -7.11
CA GLU A 130 -9.07 7.02 -7.34
C GLU A 130 -8.02 5.93 -7.18
N LEU A 131 -8.05 5.20 -6.05
CA LEU A 131 -7.06 4.17 -5.77
C LEU A 131 -7.20 2.98 -6.72
N TRP A 132 -8.43 2.51 -6.93
CA TRP A 132 -8.68 1.35 -7.80
C TRP A 132 -8.32 1.66 -9.26
N MET A 133 -8.63 2.86 -9.74
CA MET A 133 -8.22 3.31 -11.08
C MET A 133 -6.69 3.40 -11.19
N ALA A 134 -6.01 3.95 -10.18
CA ALA A 134 -4.55 4.07 -10.21
C ALA A 134 -3.83 2.70 -10.25
N LEU A 135 -4.38 1.67 -9.57
CA LEU A 135 -3.75 0.35 -9.46
C LEU A 135 -4.13 -0.60 -10.59
N TRP A 136 -5.37 -0.56 -11.07
CA TRP A 136 -5.90 -1.56 -12.01
C TRP A 136 -6.55 -0.98 -13.25
N ASP A 137 -6.55 0.34 -13.41
CA ASP A 137 -7.23 1.04 -14.50
C ASP A 137 -8.71 0.67 -14.60
N LYS A 138 -9.35 0.48 -13.43
CA LYS A 138 -10.79 0.24 -13.31
C LYS A 138 -11.34 0.72 -11.97
N GLN A 139 -12.64 0.98 -11.92
CA GLN A 139 -13.35 1.24 -10.67
C GLN A 139 -13.83 -0.07 -10.03
N ILE A 140 -14.16 -0.01 -8.73
CA ILE A 140 -14.86 -1.10 -8.05
C ILE A 140 -16.24 -1.32 -8.68
N ASP A 141 -16.56 -2.56 -9.00
CA ASP A 141 -17.79 -2.92 -9.74
C ASP A 141 -19.05 -2.78 -8.89
N ASN A 142 -18.99 -3.13 -7.60
CA ASN A 142 -20.14 -3.00 -6.69
C ASN A 142 -19.71 -2.56 -5.29
N LEU A 143 -20.39 -1.56 -4.74
CA LEU A 143 -20.26 -1.12 -3.35
C LEU A 143 -21.60 -1.30 -2.64
N ARG A 144 -21.64 -2.16 -1.63
CA ARG A 144 -22.78 -2.30 -0.72
C ARG A 144 -22.44 -1.68 0.63
N THR A 145 -23.41 -1.01 1.25
CA THR A 145 -23.22 -0.35 2.56
C THR A 145 -24.33 -0.76 3.53
N ASN A 146 -24.06 -0.66 4.82
CA ASN A 146 -25.05 -0.80 5.88
C ASN A 146 -25.14 0.50 6.68
N HIS A 147 -26.31 0.80 7.25
CA HIS A 147 -26.53 1.94 8.16
C HIS A 147 -25.60 1.92 9.39
N ARG A 148 -24.97 0.77 9.67
CA ARG A 148 -23.98 0.58 10.74
C ARG A 148 -22.54 0.95 10.35
N GLY A 149 -22.33 1.52 9.16
CA GLY A 149 -20.99 1.90 8.70
C GLY A 149 -20.14 0.74 8.20
N MET A 150 -20.77 -0.37 7.81
CA MET A 150 -20.09 -1.47 7.12
C MET A 150 -20.14 -1.23 5.62
N PHE A 151 -18.97 -1.35 4.97
CA PHE A 151 -18.83 -1.26 3.52
C PHE A 151 -18.38 -2.61 2.99
N VAL A 152 -18.88 -2.97 1.81
CA VAL A 152 -18.55 -4.20 1.09
C VAL A 152 -18.27 -3.82 -0.35
N LEU A 153 -16.99 -3.81 -0.70
CA LEU A 153 -16.51 -3.56 -2.05
C LEU A 153 -16.45 -4.91 -2.78
N GLN A 154 -16.80 -4.95 -4.06
CA GLN A 154 -16.74 -6.15 -4.88
C GLN A 154 -16.10 -5.81 -6.22
N ASP A 155 -15.04 -6.54 -6.55
CA ASP A 155 -14.36 -6.50 -7.82
C ASP A 155 -14.68 -7.80 -8.57
N VAL A 156 -15.33 -7.68 -9.73
CA VAL A 156 -15.60 -8.78 -10.66
C VAL A 156 -14.40 -8.90 -11.60
N ALA A 157 -13.81 -10.09 -11.65
CA ALA A 157 -12.61 -10.37 -12.44
C ALA A 157 -11.38 -9.57 -12.00
N PHE A 158 -11.02 -9.70 -10.72
CA PHE A 158 -9.80 -9.13 -10.16
C PHE A 158 -8.56 -9.69 -10.88
N ARG A 159 -8.00 -8.87 -11.77
CA ARG A 159 -7.01 -9.27 -12.77
C ARG A 159 -5.76 -9.96 -12.18
N PRO A 160 -5.17 -9.52 -11.05
CA PRO A 160 -4.01 -10.19 -10.50
C PRO A 160 -4.20 -11.67 -10.14
N LEU A 161 -5.43 -12.08 -9.84
CA LEU A 161 -5.74 -13.47 -9.50
C LEU A 161 -6.03 -14.35 -10.71
N LEU A 162 -6.30 -13.77 -11.89
CA LEU A 162 -6.51 -14.56 -13.12
C LEU A 162 -5.24 -15.34 -13.50
N HIS A 163 -4.07 -14.78 -13.21
CA HIS A 163 -2.77 -15.37 -13.56
C HIS A 163 -2.07 -16.06 -12.38
N ALA A 164 -2.64 -15.97 -11.17
CA ALA A 164 -2.04 -16.52 -9.96
C ALA A 164 -2.19 -18.05 -9.81
N THR A 165 -2.89 -18.73 -10.73
CA THR A 165 -3.28 -20.14 -10.53
C THR A 165 -2.79 -21.07 -11.64
N ASN A 166 -2.02 -22.09 -11.26
CA ASN A 166 -1.74 -23.30 -12.06
C ASN A 166 -2.78 -24.42 -11.82
N ALA A 167 -3.97 -24.11 -11.27
CA ALA A 167 -4.98 -25.11 -10.91
C ALA A 167 -6.37 -24.73 -11.48
N PRO A 168 -7.01 -25.59 -12.30
CA PRO A 168 -8.24 -25.28 -13.03
C PRO A 168 -9.48 -25.07 -12.13
N ASP A 169 -9.49 -25.60 -10.90
CA ASP A 169 -10.67 -25.58 -10.02
C ASP A 169 -10.89 -24.24 -9.26
N TYR A 170 -9.88 -23.37 -9.20
CA TYR A 170 -9.96 -22.11 -8.46
C TYR A 170 -10.65 -20.97 -9.24
N VAL A 171 -10.69 -21.06 -10.56
CA VAL A 171 -11.30 -20.03 -11.43
C VAL A 171 -12.82 -19.90 -11.19
N ALA A 172 -13.47 -20.99 -10.75
CA ALA A 172 -14.88 -20.95 -10.35
C ALA A 172 -15.11 -20.23 -9.00
N GLN A 173 -14.12 -20.27 -8.10
CA GLN A 173 -14.15 -19.55 -6.81
C GLN A 173 -13.75 -18.08 -6.94
N LEU A 174 -13.01 -17.71 -7.99
CA LEU A 174 -12.65 -16.31 -8.30
C LEU A 174 -13.84 -15.41 -8.68
N LYS A 175 -15.01 -16.01 -8.96
CA LYS A 175 -16.29 -15.26 -9.07
C LYS A 175 -16.77 -14.70 -7.72
N VAL A 176 -16.16 -15.10 -6.60
CA VAL A 176 -16.64 -14.82 -5.24
C VAL A 176 -15.82 -13.70 -4.61
N TYR A 177 -16.31 -12.49 -4.80
CA TYR A 177 -16.37 -11.42 -3.81
C TYR A 177 -15.24 -11.37 -2.77
N ARG A 178 -14.21 -10.55 -3.00
CA ARG A 178 -13.44 -10.02 -1.86
C ARG A 178 -14.19 -8.89 -1.20
N VAL A 179 -14.88 -9.22 -0.11
CA VAL A 179 -15.55 -8.26 0.77
C VAL A 179 -14.49 -7.53 1.59
N PHE A 180 -14.14 -6.31 1.18
CA PHE A 180 -13.34 -5.42 2.02
C PHE A 180 -14.25 -4.80 3.06
N ARG A 181 -14.10 -5.22 4.32
CA ARG A 181 -14.76 -4.58 5.44
C ARG A 181 -13.88 -3.42 5.91
N LEU A 182 -14.39 -2.21 5.72
CA LEU A 182 -13.81 -1.00 6.32
C LEU A 182 -14.51 -0.80 7.67
N GLU A 183 -13.85 -1.21 8.75
CA GLU A 183 -14.28 -0.87 10.12
C GLU A 183 -13.73 0.53 10.48
N LYS A 184 -14.38 1.19 11.44
CA LYS A 184 -14.04 2.55 11.88
C LYS A 184 -12.74 2.60 12.66
#